data_AF-A0AAV0HYZ1-F1
#
_entry.id   AF-A0AAV0HYZ1-F1
#
_cell.length_a   1.000
_cell.length_b   1.000
_cell.length_c   1.000
_cell.angle_alpha   90.00
_cell.angle_beta   90.00
_cell.angle_gamma   90.00
#
_symmetry.space_group_name_H-M   'P 1'
#
loop_
_entity.id
_entity.type
_entity.pdbx_description
1 polymer ?
#
loop_
_entity_poly.entity_id
_entity_poly.type
_entity_poly.pdbx_seq_one_letter_code
_entity_poly.pdbx_strand_id
1 'polypeptide(L)'
;MDRRFIGNFKLPPASYGAIFGILTLTLWVALYDRVLVPKILATKLLNHPNGIPNKHRMGIGLLISCLATAVAGAVEHRRRWTAATGRIMSANWLIPQHCLTGLGEAFSIIGQIEFYYSQFPPSMRSVAMALVSLGLGAGNLAGSLIVSVVDDITGKGGGRVSWVGNDLNRGHYDYYYWLLAVLSVGNFFYYLVCSWAYGSDDRKLWDAVEVGSGDDDEAGREMKIVV
;
A
#
# COMPACT_ATOMS: atom_id res chain seq x y z
N MET A 1 -20.77 -15.16 -11.92
CA MET A 1 -20.07 -15.87 -10.83
C MET A 1 -21.09 -16.43 -9.87
N ASP A 2 -20.84 -17.62 -9.32
CA ASP A 2 -21.67 -18.25 -8.29
C ASP A 2 -21.35 -17.60 -6.94
N ARG A 3 -22.38 -17.10 -6.26
CA ARG A 3 -22.29 -16.21 -5.08
C ARG A 3 -22.29 -16.96 -3.74
N ARG A 4 -22.30 -18.30 -3.79
CA ARG A 4 -22.39 -19.14 -2.59
C ARG A 4 -21.05 -19.19 -1.87
N PHE A 5 -21.02 -18.67 -0.64
CA PHE A 5 -19.82 -18.60 0.18
C PHE A 5 -19.69 -19.85 1.09
N ILE A 6 -20.72 -20.12 1.90
CA ILE A 6 -20.90 -21.34 2.71
C ILE A 6 -22.42 -21.66 2.71
N GLY A 7 -22.81 -22.86 2.26
CA GLY A 7 -24.23 -23.23 2.14
C GLY A 7 -25.02 -22.33 1.19
N ASN A 8 -26.20 -21.85 1.64
CA ASN A 8 -27.09 -20.96 0.88
C ASN A 8 -26.77 -19.46 1.03
N PHE A 9 -25.73 -19.07 1.77
CA PHE A 9 -25.43 -17.67 2.03
C PHE A 9 -24.77 -17.01 0.80
N LYS A 10 -25.46 -16.01 0.23
CA LYS A 10 -25.03 -15.26 -0.96
C LYS A 10 -24.42 -13.94 -0.54
N LEU A 11 -23.09 -13.83 -0.65
CA LEU A 11 -22.43 -12.53 -0.46
C LEU A 11 -22.49 -11.73 -1.78
N PRO A 12 -22.81 -10.43 -1.73
CA PRO A 12 -22.69 -9.56 -2.90
C PRO A 12 -21.21 -9.51 -3.34
N PRO A 13 -20.89 -9.64 -4.63
CA PRO A 13 -19.52 -9.58 -5.15
C PRO A 13 -18.77 -8.31 -4.73
N ALA A 14 -19.49 -7.18 -4.64
CA ALA A 14 -18.95 -5.90 -4.19
C ALA A 14 -18.50 -5.91 -2.72
N SER A 15 -19.09 -6.76 -1.87
CA SER A 15 -18.78 -6.83 -0.44
C SER A 15 -17.54 -7.67 -0.12
N TYR A 16 -17.09 -8.54 -1.03
CA TYR A 16 -15.92 -9.39 -0.81
C TYR A 16 -14.65 -8.57 -0.59
N GLY A 17 -14.45 -7.50 -1.37
CA GLY A 17 -13.28 -6.64 -1.22
C GLY A 17 -13.18 -5.99 0.15
N ALA A 18 -14.26 -5.33 0.58
CA ALA A 18 -14.31 -4.67 1.88
C ALA A 18 -14.18 -5.68 3.03
N ILE A 19 -14.91 -6.79 3.00
CA ILE A 19 -14.94 -7.74 4.11
C ILE A 19 -13.58 -8.45 4.24
N PHE A 20 -13.06 -9.07 3.18
CA PHE A 20 -11.79 -9.81 3.27
C PHE A 20 -10.58 -8.90 3.42
N GLY A 21 -10.60 -7.71 2.80
CA GLY A 21 -9.56 -6.71 2.99
C GLY A 21 -9.48 -6.25 4.44
N ILE A 22 -10.59 -5.78 5.00
CA ILE A 22 -10.66 -5.29 6.39
C ILE A 22 -10.38 -6.41 7.38
N LEU A 23 -10.91 -7.62 7.18
CA LEU A 23 -10.63 -8.76 8.05
C LEU A 23 -9.15 -9.12 8.04
N THR A 24 -8.52 -9.16 6.88
CA THR A 24 -7.09 -9.50 6.78
C THR A 24 -6.22 -8.42 7.39
N LEU A 25 -6.53 -7.15 7.14
CA LEU A 25 -5.87 -6.02 7.77
C LEU A 25 -6.01 -6.08 9.29
N THR A 26 -7.22 -6.30 9.81
CA THR A 26 -7.50 -6.40 11.25
C THR A 26 -6.75 -7.56 11.88
N LEU A 27 -6.78 -8.74 11.24
CA LEU A 27 -6.08 -9.93 11.72
C LEU A 27 -4.57 -9.72 11.70
N TRP A 28 -4.05 -9.04 10.67
CA TRP A 28 -2.64 -8.69 10.58
C TRP A 28 -2.21 -7.72 11.68
N VAL A 29 -2.97 -6.65 11.91
CA VAL A 29 -2.71 -5.70 13.01
C VAL A 29 -2.74 -6.43 14.36
N ALA A 30 -3.75 -7.27 14.60
CA ALA A 30 -3.83 -8.06 15.82
C ALA A 30 -2.64 -9.02 16.00
N LEU A 31 -2.15 -9.62 14.91
CA LEU A 31 -0.99 -10.50 14.92
C LEU A 31 0.33 -9.72 15.12
N TYR A 32 0.42 -8.52 14.54
CA TYR A 32 1.54 -7.61 14.73
C TYR A 32 1.65 -7.20 16.21
N ASP A 33 0.57 -6.73 16.81
CA ASP A 33 0.53 -6.28 18.21
C ASP A 33 0.74 -7.43 19.21
N ARG A 34 0.17 -8.62 18.96
CA ARG A 34 0.29 -9.75 19.89
C ARG A 34 1.52 -10.63 19.72
N VAL A 35 2.10 -10.68 18.53
CA VAL A 35 3.18 -11.66 18.23
C VAL A 35 4.47 -10.95 17.87
N LEU A 36 4.44 -9.97 16.96
CA LEU A 36 5.66 -9.30 16.52
C LEU A 36 6.20 -8.34 17.58
N VAL A 37 5.38 -7.46 18.15
CA VAL A 37 5.82 -6.51 19.19
C VAL A 37 6.45 -7.23 20.39
N PRO A 38 5.78 -8.20 21.06
CA PRO A 38 6.36 -8.86 22.22
C PRO A 38 7.54 -9.77 21.86
N LYS A 39 7.56 -10.41 20.68
CA LYS A 39 8.73 -11.21 20.28
C LYS A 39 9.92 -10.34 19.92
N ILE A 40 9.73 -9.22 19.23
CA ILE A 40 10.81 -8.28 18.92
C ILE A 40 11.40 -7.71 20.22
N LEU A 41 10.55 -7.31 21.17
CA LEU A 41 11.01 -6.88 22.50
C LEU A 41 11.68 -8.01 23.29
N ALA A 42 11.16 -9.23 23.24
CA ALA A 42 11.67 -10.36 24.01
C ALA A 42 13.00 -10.91 23.49
N THR A 43 13.25 -10.84 22.17
CA THR A 43 14.38 -11.58 21.60
C THR A 43 15.71 -10.81 21.66
N LYS A 44 15.75 -9.49 21.90
CA LYS A 44 16.97 -8.65 21.82
C LYS A 44 17.86 -8.97 20.58
N LEU A 45 17.29 -9.58 19.54
CA LEU A 45 18.05 -10.28 18.51
C LEU A 45 18.50 -9.34 17.39
N LEU A 46 17.80 -8.20 17.26
CA LEU A 46 18.23 -7.06 16.49
C LEU A 46 18.68 -6.00 17.49
N ASN A 47 19.96 -5.64 17.47
CA ASN A 47 20.50 -4.45 18.17
C ASN A 47 19.94 -3.12 17.61
N HIS A 48 18.71 -3.12 17.09
CA HIS A 48 17.98 -1.95 16.63
C HIS A 48 16.73 -1.77 17.51
N PRO A 49 16.54 -0.61 18.15
CA PRO A 49 15.43 -0.36 19.07
C PRO A 49 14.03 -0.48 18.42
N ASN A 50 13.94 -0.52 17.08
CA ASN A 50 12.69 -0.53 16.31
C ASN A 50 12.39 -1.83 15.52
N GLY A 51 13.17 -2.90 15.65
CA GLY A 51 12.94 -4.16 14.91
C GLY A 51 13.28 -4.09 13.41
N ILE A 52 12.42 -4.60 12.51
CA ILE A 52 12.63 -4.56 11.03
C ILE A 52 12.70 -3.09 10.58
N PRO A 53 13.68 -2.66 9.76
CA PRO A 53 13.78 -1.28 9.26
C PRO A 53 12.52 -0.86 8.48
N ASN A 54 12.05 0.38 8.71
CA ASN A 54 10.78 0.90 8.20
C ASN A 54 10.69 0.79 6.66
N LYS A 55 11.79 1.12 5.97
CA LYS A 55 11.91 0.96 4.50
C LYS A 55 11.68 -0.46 3.99
N HIS A 56 12.10 -1.46 4.76
CA HIS A 56 11.90 -2.86 4.37
C HIS A 56 10.44 -3.29 4.56
N ARG A 57 9.78 -2.81 5.63
CA ARG A 57 8.34 -3.06 5.85
C ARG A 57 7.49 -2.47 4.72
N MET A 58 7.79 -1.22 4.33
CA MET A 58 7.16 -0.56 3.19
C MET A 58 7.42 -1.33 1.88
N GLY A 59 8.66 -1.76 1.63
CA GLY A 59 9.00 -2.53 0.44
C GLY A 59 8.31 -3.89 0.37
N ILE A 60 8.21 -4.62 1.48
CA ILE A 60 7.46 -5.89 1.58
C ILE A 60 5.98 -5.65 1.30
N GLY A 61 5.40 -4.59 1.86
CA GLY A 61 4.01 -4.22 1.58
C GLY A 61 3.75 -3.97 0.09
N LEU A 62 4.62 -3.19 -0.57
CA LEU A 62 4.54 -2.93 -2.00
C LEU A 62 4.71 -4.21 -2.85
N LEU A 63 5.61 -5.12 -2.48
CA LEU A 63 5.76 -6.42 -3.15
C LEU A 63 4.50 -7.27 -3.05
N ILE A 64 3.91 -7.34 -1.85
CA ILE A 64 2.67 -8.08 -1.63
C ILE A 64 1.53 -7.46 -2.43
N SER A 65 1.45 -6.13 -2.50
CA SER A 65 0.48 -5.43 -3.34
C SER A 65 0.68 -5.73 -4.83
N CYS A 66 1.91 -5.79 -5.33
CA CYS A 66 2.19 -6.19 -6.71
C CYS A 66 1.72 -7.63 -6.98
N LEU A 67 2.00 -8.55 -6.06
CA LEU A 67 1.52 -9.93 -6.16
C LEU A 67 -0.01 -9.99 -6.12
N ALA A 68 -0.66 -9.20 -5.28
CA ALA A 68 -2.11 -9.10 -5.22
C ALA A 68 -2.71 -8.63 -6.55
N THR A 69 -2.12 -7.59 -7.18
CA THR A 69 -2.55 -7.11 -8.50
C THR A 69 -2.32 -8.16 -9.59
N ALA A 70 -1.20 -8.89 -9.56
CA ALA A 70 -0.92 -9.97 -10.50
C ALA A 70 -1.92 -11.13 -10.37
N VAL A 71 -2.24 -11.54 -9.13
CA VAL A 71 -3.28 -12.53 -8.84
C VAL A 71 -4.64 -12.05 -9.34
N ALA A 72 -4.97 -10.76 -9.16
CA ALA A 72 -6.22 -10.20 -9.68
C ALA A 72 -6.30 -10.27 -11.21
N GLY A 73 -5.21 -9.97 -11.93
CA GLY A 73 -5.13 -10.16 -13.37
C GLY A 73 -5.31 -11.62 -13.80
N ALA A 74 -4.70 -12.57 -13.09
CA ALA A 74 -4.87 -14.00 -13.36
C ALA A 74 -6.30 -14.50 -13.08
N VAL A 75 -6.94 -13.99 -12.02
CA VAL A 75 -8.35 -14.27 -11.67
C VAL A 75 -9.29 -13.78 -12.77
N GLU A 76 -9.06 -12.57 -13.29
CA GLU A 76 -9.88 -12.02 -14.39
C GLU A 76 -9.69 -12.79 -15.69
N HIS A 77 -8.44 -13.14 -16.04
CA HIS A 77 -8.15 -13.98 -17.20
C HIS A 77 -8.88 -15.33 -17.13
N ARG A 78 -8.86 -15.96 -15.95
CA ARG A 78 -9.59 -17.20 -15.70
C ARG A 78 -11.11 -17.01 -15.75
N ARG A 79 -11.63 -15.89 -15.23
CA ARG A 79 -13.07 -15.56 -15.30
C ARG A 79 -13.54 -15.53 -16.75
N ARG A 80 -12.78 -14.91 -17.63
CA ARG A 80 -13.13 -14.80 -19.05
C ARG A 80 -13.09 -16.12 -19.79
N TRP A 81 -12.03 -16.89 -19.58
CA TRP A 81 -11.92 -18.23 -20.17
C TRP A 81 -13.10 -19.13 -19.78
N THR A 82 -13.51 -19.03 -18.51
CA THR A 82 -14.64 -19.78 -17.96
C THR A 82 -15.98 -19.26 -18.51
N ALA A 83 -16.12 -17.95 -18.70
CA ALA A 83 -17.30 -17.35 -19.33
C ALA A 83 -17.43 -17.72 -20.82
N ALA A 84 -16.31 -17.78 -21.55
CA ALA A 84 -16.29 -18.21 -22.96
C ALA A 84 -16.68 -19.69 -23.14
N THR A 85 -16.46 -20.52 -22.11
CA THR A 85 -16.84 -21.94 -22.08
C THR A 85 -18.22 -22.18 -21.45
N GLY A 86 -18.98 -21.12 -21.14
CA GLY A 86 -20.34 -21.21 -20.59
C GLY A 86 -20.41 -21.69 -19.13
N ARG A 87 -19.29 -21.75 -18.41
CA ARG A 87 -19.22 -22.20 -17.01
C ARG A 87 -19.30 -21.01 -16.05
N ILE A 88 -19.90 -21.24 -14.88
CA ILE A 88 -20.01 -20.22 -13.83
C ILE A 88 -18.82 -20.36 -12.87
N MET A 89 -18.00 -19.32 -12.74
CA MET A 89 -16.87 -19.30 -11.78
C MET A 89 -17.35 -18.99 -10.35
N SER A 90 -16.81 -19.66 -9.34
CA SER A 90 -17.10 -19.38 -7.92
C SER A 90 -16.52 -18.03 -7.49
N ALA A 91 -17.28 -17.27 -6.69
CA ALA A 91 -16.83 -16.01 -6.08
C ALA A 91 -15.65 -16.20 -5.10
N ASN A 92 -15.37 -17.43 -4.67
CA ASN A 92 -14.25 -17.72 -3.76
C ASN A 92 -12.88 -17.43 -4.38
N TRP A 93 -12.79 -17.30 -5.70
CA TRP A 93 -11.55 -16.93 -6.40
C TRP A 93 -11.13 -15.47 -6.17
N LEU A 94 -12.02 -14.61 -5.66
CA LEU A 94 -11.68 -13.24 -5.26
C LEU A 94 -11.04 -13.17 -3.85
N ILE A 95 -11.13 -14.23 -3.05
CA ILE A 95 -10.62 -14.21 -1.67
C ILE A 95 -9.09 -14.00 -1.65
N PRO A 96 -8.28 -14.75 -2.42
CA PRO A 96 -6.81 -14.63 -2.33
C PRO A 96 -6.30 -13.23 -2.69
N GLN A 97 -6.85 -12.61 -3.74
CA GLN A 97 -6.46 -11.25 -4.14
C GLN A 97 -6.79 -10.20 -3.06
N HIS A 98 -7.94 -10.32 -2.38
CA HIS A 98 -8.35 -9.35 -1.37
C HIS A 98 -7.60 -9.54 -0.06
N CYS A 99 -7.31 -10.79 0.34
CA CYS A 99 -6.45 -11.05 1.49
C CYS A 99 -5.04 -10.53 1.26
N LEU A 100 -4.44 -10.79 0.09
CA LEU A 100 -3.11 -10.26 -0.24
C LEU A 100 -3.10 -8.73 -0.28
N THR A 101 -4.14 -8.11 -0.85
CA THR A 101 -4.25 -6.64 -0.88
C THR A 101 -4.29 -6.07 0.53
N GLY A 102 -5.15 -6.61 1.41
CA GLY A 102 -5.25 -6.13 2.79
C GLY A 102 -3.97 -6.35 3.60
N LEU A 103 -3.25 -7.44 3.35
CA LEU A 103 -1.95 -7.71 3.95
C LEU A 103 -0.88 -6.70 3.48
N GLY A 104 -0.78 -6.47 2.17
CA GLY A 104 0.17 -5.52 1.58
C GLY A 104 -0.09 -4.08 2.03
N GLU A 105 -1.36 -3.70 2.13
CA GLU A 105 -1.79 -2.40 2.65
C GLU A 105 -1.37 -2.22 4.12
N ALA A 106 -1.61 -3.23 4.97
CA ALA A 106 -1.24 -3.17 6.37
C ALA A 106 0.27 -2.98 6.58
N PHE A 107 1.11 -3.73 5.86
CA PHE A 107 2.57 -3.56 5.91
C PHE A 107 3.03 -2.19 5.39
N SER A 108 2.42 -1.72 4.29
CA SER A 108 2.80 -0.45 3.67
C SER A 108 2.45 0.74 4.57
N ILE A 109 1.23 0.76 5.13
CA ILE A 109 0.76 1.90 5.93
C ILE A 109 1.46 1.97 7.29
N ILE A 110 1.70 0.83 7.94
CA ILE A 110 2.46 0.79 9.20
C ILE A 110 3.88 1.29 8.96
N GLY A 111 4.54 0.79 7.91
CA GLY A 111 5.89 1.22 7.55
C GLY A 111 5.96 2.71 7.20
N GLN A 112 4.98 3.26 6.48
CA GLN A 112 4.90 4.69 6.16
C GLN A 112 4.74 5.57 7.41
N ILE A 113 3.83 5.21 8.31
CA ILE A 113 3.57 6.00 9.52
C ILE A 113 4.79 5.97 10.44
N GLU A 114 5.38 4.80 10.67
CA GLU A 114 6.60 4.66 11.48
C GLU A 114 7.78 5.41 10.87
N PHE A 115 7.93 5.38 9.54
CA PHE A 115 8.96 6.16 8.84
C PHE A 115 8.73 7.67 8.97
N TYR A 116 7.51 8.16 8.78
CA TYR A 116 7.25 9.58 8.96
C TYR A 116 7.43 10.02 10.41
N TYR A 117 7.04 9.20 11.39
CA TYR A 117 7.28 9.54 12.80
C TYR A 117 8.76 9.46 13.21
N SER A 118 9.59 8.64 12.55
CA SER A 118 11.03 8.68 12.77
C SER A 118 11.68 9.88 12.07
N GLN A 119 11.15 10.25 10.91
CA GLN A 119 11.69 11.33 10.10
C GLN A 119 11.15 12.70 10.44
N PHE A 120 10.06 12.89 11.20
CA PHE A 120 9.50 14.19 11.64
C PHE A 120 9.63 14.40 13.16
N PRO A 121 9.76 15.65 13.65
CA PRO A 121 9.87 15.89 15.08
C PRO A 121 8.50 15.67 15.74
N PRO A 122 8.46 15.42 17.07
CA PRO A 122 7.21 15.16 17.78
C PRO A 122 6.13 16.24 17.58
N SER A 123 6.54 17.49 17.39
CA SER A 123 5.64 18.64 17.14
C SER A 123 4.95 18.62 15.77
N MET A 124 5.47 17.87 14.78
CA MET A 124 4.93 17.81 13.42
C MET A 124 4.24 16.47 13.08
N ARG A 125 3.90 15.66 14.09
CA ARG A 125 3.17 14.39 13.86
C ARG A 125 1.86 14.57 13.11
N SER A 126 1.18 15.71 13.31
CA SER A 126 -0.03 16.05 12.54
C SER A 126 0.28 16.23 11.04
N VAL A 127 1.41 16.85 10.69
CA VAL A 127 1.85 17.03 9.30
C VAL A 127 2.18 15.69 8.65
N ALA A 128 2.84 14.78 9.38
CA ALA A 128 3.09 13.41 8.93
C ALA A 128 1.79 12.69 8.52
N MET A 129 0.76 12.74 9.37
CA MET A 129 -0.53 12.13 9.05
C MET A 129 -1.25 12.83 7.90
N ALA A 130 -1.16 14.16 7.82
CA ALA A 130 -1.71 14.91 6.68
C ALA A 130 -1.06 14.50 5.36
N LEU A 131 0.26 14.26 5.34
CA LEU A 131 0.98 13.77 4.16
C LEU A 131 0.54 12.36 3.75
N VAL A 132 0.27 11.46 4.71
CA VAL A 132 -0.29 10.14 4.41
C VAL A 132 -1.66 10.27 3.75
N SER A 133 -2.56 11.08 4.33
CA SER A 133 -3.90 11.29 3.76
C SER A 133 -3.86 11.95 2.39
N LEU A 134 -2.95 12.92 2.19
CA LEU A 134 -2.74 13.56 0.89
C LEU A 134 -2.23 12.55 -0.14
N GLY A 135 -1.30 11.68 0.24
CA GLY A 135 -0.81 10.60 -0.62
C GLY A 135 -1.92 9.64 -1.06
N LEU A 136 -2.80 9.26 -0.13
CA LEU A 136 -3.97 8.42 -0.45
C LEU A 136 -4.94 9.14 -1.42
N GLY A 137 -5.22 10.43 -1.17
CA GLY A 137 -6.04 11.24 -2.06
C GLY A 137 -5.46 11.39 -3.47
N ALA A 138 -4.16 11.68 -3.56
CA ALA A 138 -3.43 11.76 -4.83
C ALA A 138 -3.44 10.41 -5.57
N GLY A 139 -3.32 9.29 -4.85
CA GLY A 139 -3.44 7.94 -5.40
C GLY A 139 -4.82 7.68 -6.01
N ASN A 140 -5.90 8.09 -5.33
CA ASN A 140 -7.26 7.97 -5.86
C ASN A 140 -7.46 8.81 -7.13
N LEU A 141 -6.96 10.05 -7.14
CA LEU A 141 -7.01 10.91 -8.33
C LEU A 141 -6.22 10.31 -9.49
N ALA A 142 -5.01 9.79 -9.24
CA ALA A 142 -4.22 9.10 -10.24
C ALA A 142 -4.97 7.87 -10.79
N GLY A 143 -5.63 7.08 -9.92
CA GLY A 143 -6.48 5.98 -10.33
C GLY A 143 -7.62 6.41 -11.26
N SER A 144 -8.34 7.47 -10.90
CA SER A 144 -9.39 8.04 -11.75
C SER A 144 -8.86 8.57 -13.08
N LEU A 145 -7.70 9.21 -13.09
CA LEU A 145 -7.04 9.69 -14.31
C LEU A 145 -6.63 8.53 -15.21
N ILE A 146 -6.05 7.46 -14.66
CA ILE A 146 -5.69 6.25 -15.43
C ILE A 146 -6.93 5.68 -16.11
N VAL A 147 -8.04 5.54 -15.38
CA VAL A 147 -9.31 5.06 -15.95
C VAL A 147 -9.79 5.99 -17.07
N SER A 148 -9.78 7.31 -16.84
CA SER A 148 -10.24 8.29 -17.83
C SER A 148 -9.38 8.30 -19.08
N VAL A 149 -8.05 8.18 -18.95
CA VAL A 149 -7.10 8.12 -20.08
C VAL A 149 -7.29 6.83 -20.86
N VAL A 150 -7.45 5.69 -20.17
CA VAL A 150 -7.72 4.40 -20.82
C VAL A 150 -9.04 4.47 -21.60
N ASP A 151 -10.09 5.05 -21.01
CA ASP A 151 -11.39 5.20 -21.65
C ASP A 151 -11.31 6.13 -22.87
N ASP A 152 -10.59 7.26 -22.79
CA ASP A 152 -10.42 8.19 -23.90
C ASP A 152 -9.63 7.57 -25.07
N ILE A 153 -8.53 6.87 -24.78
CA ILE A 153 -7.69 6.21 -25.79
C ILE A 153 -8.44 5.05 -26.46
N THR A 154 -9.19 4.26 -25.68
CA THR A 154 -9.88 3.07 -26.20
C THR A 154 -11.27 3.36 -26.77
N GLY A 155 -11.89 4.49 -26.41
CA GLY A 155 -13.18 4.94 -26.94
C GLY A 155 -13.10 5.64 -28.31
N LYS A 156 -11.95 6.22 -28.68
CA LYS A 156 -11.76 6.94 -29.96
C LYS A 156 -11.58 6.04 -31.19
N GLY A 157 -11.41 4.73 -31.00
CA GLY A 157 -11.18 3.75 -32.07
C GLY A 157 -12.47 3.20 -32.71
N GLY A 158 -13.22 4.05 -33.41
CA GLY A 158 -14.17 3.65 -34.48
C GLY A 158 -15.04 2.40 -34.25
N GLY A 159 -15.87 2.38 -33.21
CA GLY A 159 -16.90 1.35 -33.02
C GLY A 159 -16.45 0.08 -32.27
N ARG A 160 -15.25 0.04 -31.70
CA ARG A 160 -14.80 -1.02 -30.78
C ARG A 160 -15.03 -0.61 -29.32
N VAL A 161 -15.53 -1.54 -28.53
CA VAL A 161 -15.94 -1.34 -27.12
C VAL A 161 -14.74 -0.91 -26.26
N SER A 162 -14.90 0.19 -25.50
CA SER A 162 -13.89 0.70 -24.53
C SER A 162 -13.42 -0.41 -23.58
N TRP A 163 -12.14 -0.39 -23.19
CA TRP A 163 -11.58 -1.34 -22.22
C TRP A 163 -12.27 -1.25 -20.86
N VAL A 164 -12.81 -0.08 -20.51
CA VAL A 164 -13.63 0.20 -19.32
C VAL A 164 -15.04 0.61 -19.75
N GLY A 165 -15.61 -0.06 -20.75
CA GLY A 165 -17.00 0.17 -21.14
C GLY A 165 -17.98 -0.26 -20.03
N ASN A 166 -19.13 0.43 -19.96
CA ASN A 166 -20.23 0.16 -19.00
C ASN A 166 -20.75 -1.30 -19.00
N ASP A 167 -20.38 -2.10 -20.01
CA ASP A 167 -20.63 -3.54 -20.10
C ASP A 167 -19.38 -4.36 -19.71
N LEU A 168 -19.40 -4.88 -18.47
CA LEU A 168 -18.36 -5.73 -17.87
C LEU A 168 -18.00 -7.00 -18.68
N ASN A 169 -18.89 -7.41 -19.60
CA ASN A 169 -18.71 -8.58 -20.46
C ASN A 169 -18.18 -8.24 -21.87
N ARG A 170 -18.16 -6.98 -22.29
CA ARG A 170 -17.69 -6.57 -23.63
C ARG A 170 -16.38 -5.77 -23.59
N GLY A 171 -16.10 -5.03 -22.52
CA GLY A 171 -14.83 -4.32 -22.34
C GLY A 171 -13.69 -5.28 -22.01
N HIS A 172 -12.47 -5.07 -22.52
CA HIS A 172 -11.31 -5.95 -22.28
C HIS A 172 -10.58 -5.68 -20.94
N TYR A 173 -11.27 -5.81 -19.81
CA TYR A 173 -10.74 -5.69 -18.44
C TYR A 173 -9.43 -6.44 -18.15
N ASP A 174 -9.11 -7.55 -18.84
CA ASP A 174 -7.81 -8.22 -18.69
C ASP A 174 -6.64 -7.27 -18.96
N TYR A 175 -6.71 -6.46 -20.02
CA TYR A 175 -5.64 -5.52 -20.37
C TYR A 175 -5.53 -4.40 -19.36
N TYR A 176 -6.65 -3.97 -18.77
CA TYR A 176 -6.65 -2.99 -17.68
C TYR A 176 -5.96 -3.55 -16.43
N TYR A 177 -6.26 -4.79 -16.03
CA TYR A 177 -5.56 -5.43 -14.89
C TYR A 177 -4.08 -5.69 -15.17
N TRP A 178 -3.71 -6.08 -16.39
CA TRP A 178 -2.30 -6.21 -16.78
C TRP A 178 -1.57 -4.86 -16.81
N LEU A 179 -2.21 -3.80 -17.29
CA LEU A 179 -1.68 -2.44 -17.23
C LEU A 179 -1.42 -2.02 -15.78
N LEU A 180 -2.39 -2.25 -14.89
CA LEU A 180 -2.23 -1.99 -13.46
C LEU A 180 -1.11 -2.83 -12.85
N ALA A 181 -0.97 -4.11 -13.24
CA ALA A 181 0.12 -4.96 -12.74
C ALA A 181 1.49 -4.42 -13.15
N VAL A 182 1.66 -4.02 -14.42
CA VAL A 182 2.91 -3.40 -14.91
C VAL A 182 3.19 -2.08 -14.19
N LEU A 183 2.16 -1.25 -13.97
CA LEU A 183 2.29 0.01 -13.24
C LEU A 183 2.70 -0.22 -11.78
N SER A 184 2.10 -1.21 -11.11
CA SER A 184 2.46 -1.60 -9.73
C SER A 184 3.92 -2.05 -9.64
N VAL A 185 4.38 -2.87 -10.60
CA VAL A 185 5.78 -3.30 -10.68
C VAL A 185 6.71 -2.12 -10.92
N GLY A 186 6.36 -1.22 -11.84
CA GLY A 186 7.11 0.02 -12.08
C GLY A 186 7.21 0.90 -10.83
N ASN A 187 6.10 1.05 -10.09
CA ASN A 187 6.07 1.77 -8.81
C ASN A 187 6.98 1.10 -7.76
N PHE A 188 7.02 -0.22 -7.71
CA PHE A 188 7.93 -0.93 -6.81
C PHE A 188 9.41 -0.67 -7.15
N PHE A 189 9.78 -0.70 -8.44
CA PHE A 189 11.14 -0.35 -8.85
C PHE A 189 11.49 1.11 -8.58
N TYR A 190 10.56 2.03 -8.84
CA TYR A 190 10.71 3.43 -8.49
C TYR A 190 10.95 3.61 -6.98
N TYR A 191 10.18 2.91 -6.15
CA TYR A 191 10.40 2.88 -4.71
C TYR A 191 11.79 2.38 -4.32
N LEU A 192 12.29 1.30 -4.96
CA LEU A 192 13.64 0.82 -4.71
C LEU A 192 14.71 1.86 -5.04
N VAL A 193 14.57 2.56 -6.17
CA VAL A 193 15.50 3.63 -6.57
C VAL A 193 15.47 4.77 -5.57
N CYS A 194 14.28 5.23 -5.15
CA CYS A 194 14.14 6.27 -4.13
C CYS A 194 14.70 5.83 -2.77
N SER A 195 14.43 4.59 -2.36
CA SER A 195 14.92 4.02 -1.10
C SER A 195 16.44 3.96 -1.08
N TRP A 196 17.04 3.55 -2.20
CA TRP A 196 18.48 3.54 -2.40
C TRP A 196 19.09 4.96 -2.39
N ALA A 197 18.49 5.89 -3.15
CA ALA A 197 18.93 7.27 -3.23
C ALA A 197 18.85 8.02 -1.88
N TYR A 198 17.90 7.66 -1.01
CA TYR A 198 17.73 8.29 0.31
C TYR A 198 18.82 7.88 1.32
N GLY A 199 19.52 6.75 1.15
CA GLY A 199 20.55 6.28 2.09
C GLY A 199 20.00 5.61 3.36
N SER A 200 20.86 5.28 4.34
CA SER A 200 20.45 4.52 5.55
C SER A 200 19.55 5.32 6.51
N ASP A 201 18.62 4.62 7.16
CA ASP A 201 17.59 5.17 8.08
C ASP A 201 18.14 5.61 9.45
N ASP A 202 19.44 5.45 9.72
CA ASP A 202 20.01 5.64 11.05
C ASP A 202 20.18 7.11 11.48
N ARG A 203 19.95 8.07 10.58
CA ARG A 203 20.03 9.50 10.90
C ARG A 203 18.65 10.06 11.19
N LYS A 204 18.27 10.08 12.47
CA LYS A 204 17.18 10.94 12.94
C LYS A 204 17.58 12.39 12.66
N LEU A 205 16.87 13.02 11.71
CA LEU A 205 17.14 14.40 11.29
C LEU A 205 17.09 15.40 12.46
N TRP A 206 16.31 15.11 13.50
CA TRP A 206 16.09 15.99 14.65
C TRP A 206 17.17 15.86 15.73
N ASP A 207 17.82 14.70 15.87
CA ASP A 207 18.96 14.56 16.78
C ASP A 207 20.12 15.46 16.29
N ALA A 208 20.26 15.66 14.98
CA ALA A 208 21.22 16.61 14.41
C ALA A 208 20.81 18.09 14.58
N VAL A 209 19.51 18.38 14.62
CA VAL A 209 18.99 19.75 14.85
C VAL A 209 19.11 20.14 16.32
N GLU A 210 18.80 19.24 17.25
CA GLU A 210 18.96 19.51 18.69
C GLU A 210 20.43 19.69 19.08
N VAL A 211 21.35 18.87 18.52
CA VAL A 211 22.80 19.03 18.73
C VAL A 211 23.32 20.35 18.14
N GLY A 212 22.77 20.81 17.01
CA GLY A 212 23.13 22.11 16.42
C GLY A 212 22.56 23.32 17.16
N SER A 213 21.42 23.18 17.85
CA SER A 213 20.81 24.27 18.62
C SER A 213 21.32 24.38 20.06
N GLY A 214 22.01 23.36 20.58
CA GLY A 214 22.51 23.33 21.96
C GLY A 214 23.82 24.10 22.19
N ASP A 215 24.66 24.26 21.16
CA ASP A 215 25.98 24.90 21.29
C ASP A 215 25.94 26.44 21.18
N ASP A 216 24.87 27.02 20.62
CA ASP A 216 24.74 28.47 20.45
C ASP A 216 24.23 29.18 21.73
N ASP A 217 23.62 28.47 22.67
CA ASP A 217 23.04 29.03 23.89
C ASP A 217 24.04 29.10 25.07
N GLU A 218 25.13 28.34 25.06
CA GLU A 218 26.20 28.43 26.07
C GLU A 218 27.17 29.59 25.80
N ALA A 219 27.44 29.92 24.53
CA ALA A 219 28.31 31.04 24.17
C ALA A 219 27.70 32.43 24.46
N GLY A 220 26.37 32.52 24.55
CA GLY A 220 25.65 33.77 24.85
C GLY A 220 25.52 34.11 26.33
N ARG A 221 25.83 33.17 27.24
CA ARG A 221 25.59 33.33 28.69
C ARG A 221 26.80 33.80 29.49
N GLU A 222 28.01 33.69 28.94
CA GLU A 222 29.24 34.16 29.62
C GLU A 222 29.57 35.65 29.40
N MET A 223 28.85 36.37 28.53
CA MET A 223 29.16 37.78 28.21
C MET A 223 28.26 38.80 28.90
N LYS A 224 27.79 38.50 30.12
CA LYS A 224 27.15 39.47 31.03
C LYS A 224 27.48 39.10 32.48
N ILE A 225 28.63 39.55 32.98
CA ILE A 225 28.93 40.00 34.37
C ILE A 225 30.45 40.22 34.39
N VAL A 226 30.92 41.34 33.82
CA VAL A 226 32.09 42.10 34.29
C VAL A 226 31.90 43.52 33.76
N VAL A 227 31.30 44.40 34.56
CA VAL A 227 31.71 45.78 34.89
C VAL A 227 30.76 46.25 36.00
#